data_AF-A0A820CRP4-F1
#
_entry.id   AF-A0A820CRP4-F1
#
_cell.length_a   1.000
_cell.length_b   1.000
_cell.length_c   1.000
_cell.angle_alpha   90.00
_cell.angle_beta   90.00
_cell.angle_gamma   90.00
#
_symmetry.space_group_name_H-M   'P 1'
#
loop_
_entity.id
_entity.type
_entity.pdbx_description
1 polymer ?
#
loop_
_entity_poly.entity_id
_entity_poly.type
_entity_poly.pdbx_seq_one_letter_code
_entity_poly.pdbx_strand_id
1 'polypeptide(L)'
;EDPKPFFLLAKELYPNNFKPTPAHHFIQLLNEKGKLLRVFTQNIDSLERVVGIPPEKIVEAHGTFFTNHCLDCQKEYSLDYVKEIIFNDEIPHCDECSGIIKPDIVFFGENLPKRYGECVSTDFPQCDFLIIMGTSLQVAPFNTLISRVNKKCPRLLINMEPAGNTAVAWEPLTNVLKFDSEKNYRDVFHKSSCDDGVAEITKLLGWQNDFEKLLGKKTVSQSSKTLLPNNPIATPTIRSSVTTNNSKSTKAQTTVTGASSVSNCNSNARRNSLPQRVIPSNRSSSPVKSVKNNKTEKK
;
A
#
# COMPACT_ATOMS: atom_id res chain seq x y z
N GLU A 1 8.14 -5.71 18.12
CA GLU A 1 6.87 -5.28 18.74
C GLU A 1 5.83 -6.37 18.46
N ASP A 2 4.77 -6.46 19.25
CA ASP A 2 3.79 -7.57 19.20
C ASP A 2 3.14 -7.72 17.80
N PRO A 3 3.28 -8.87 17.10
CA PRO A 3 2.74 -9.07 15.77
C PRO A 3 1.22 -9.34 15.75
N LYS A 4 0.59 -9.64 16.89
CA LYS A 4 -0.81 -10.07 16.96
C LYS A 4 -1.82 -9.08 16.36
N PRO A 5 -1.75 -7.76 16.65
CA PRO A 5 -2.70 -6.81 16.09
C PRO A 5 -2.68 -6.78 14.56
N PHE A 6 -1.50 -6.96 13.97
CA PHE A 6 -1.36 -7.03 12.52
C PHE A 6 -2.07 -8.25 11.95
N PHE A 7 -1.84 -9.45 12.50
CA PHE A 7 -2.45 -10.68 11.95
C PHE A 7 -3.96 -10.74 12.13
N LEU A 8 -4.49 -10.13 13.20
CA LEU A 8 -5.95 -9.92 13.35
C LEU A 8 -6.51 -9.05 12.22
N LEU A 9 -5.85 -7.93 11.91
CA LEU A 9 -6.26 -7.06 10.80
C LEU A 9 -6.05 -7.75 9.43
N ALA A 10 -4.96 -8.48 9.25
CA ALA A 10 -4.66 -9.18 8.00
C ALA A 10 -5.78 -10.16 7.61
N LYS A 11 -6.35 -10.87 8.59
CA LYS A 11 -7.51 -11.76 8.40
C LYS A 11 -8.71 -11.06 7.76
N GLU A 12 -8.99 -9.82 8.15
CA GLU A 12 -10.09 -9.02 7.61
C GLU A 12 -9.81 -8.49 6.18
N LEU A 13 -8.53 -8.34 5.82
CA LEU A 13 -8.09 -7.74 4.56
C LEU A 13 -7.89 -8.75 3.41
N TYR A 14 -8.07 -10.05 3.65
CA TYR A 14 -7.83 -11.06 2.62
C TYR A 14 -8.79 -10.90 1.39
N PRO A 15 -8.30 -11.07 0.14
CA PRO A 15 -8.99 -10.64 -1.08
C PRO A 15 -10.38 -11.25 -1.35
N ASN A 16 -10.70 -12.41 -0.78
CA ASN A 16 -11.95 -13.13 -1.08
C ASN A 16 -13.23 -12.42 -0.61
N ASN A 17 -13.10 -11.32 0.13
CA ASN A 17 -14.23 -10.56 0.64
C ASN A 17 -14.66 -9.38 -0.25
N PHE A 18 -13.87 -9.02 -1.27
CA PHE A 18 -14.10 -7.79 -2.04
C PHE A 18 -14.33 -8.07 -3.52
N LYS A 19 -15.23 -7.27 -4.12
CA LYS A 19 -15.50 -7.30 -5.56
C LYS A 19 -14.84 -6.08 -6.21
N PRO A 20 -14.16 -6.23 -7.36
CA PRO A 20 -13.65 -5.10 -8.11
C PRO A 20 -14.75 -4.12 -8.49
N THR A 21 -14.41 -2.83 -8.47
CA THR A 21 -15.33 -1.74 -8.86
C THR A 21 -15.28 -1.48 -10.37
N PRO A 22 -16.24 -0.72 -10.92
CA PRO A 22 -16.15 -0.21 -12.29
C PRO A 22 -14.80 0.46 -12.63
N ALA A 23 -14.20 1.21 -11.71
CA ALA A 23 -12.85 1.77 -11.90
C ALA A 23 -11.78 0.70 -12.18
N HIS A 24 -11.84 -0.46 -11.51
CA HIS A 24 -10.92 -1.57 -11.77
C HIS A 24 -11.16 -2.16 -13.17
N HIS A 25 -12.43 -2.33 -13.56
CA HIS A 25 -12.78 -2.79 -14.91
C HIS A 25 -12.42 -1.78 -16.00
N PHE A 26 -12.31 -0.49 -15.69
CA PHE A 26 -11.79 0.50 -16.63
C PHE A 26 -10.30 0.30 -16.89
N ILE A 27 -9.52 -0.04 -15.85
CA ILE A 27 -8.11 -0.42 -15.99
C ILE A 27 -7.99 -1.70 -16.85
N GLN A 28 -8.88 -2.67 -16.63
CA GLN A 28 -8.99 -3.87 -17.48
C GLN A 28 -9.25 -3.48 -18.93
N LEU A 29 -10.20 -2.58 -19.19
CA LEU A 29 -10.51 -2.11 -20.53
C LEU A 29 -9.33 -1.39 -21.20
N LEU A 30 -8.58 -0.56 -20.47
CA LEU A 30 -7.35 0.05 -20.97
C LEU A 30 -6.31 -1.01 -21.38
N ASN A 31 -6.22 -2.10 -20.62
CA ASN A 31 -5.36 -3.23 -20.96
C ASN A 31 -5.82 -3.95 -22.23
N GLU A 32 -7.11 -4.30 -22.32
CA GLU A 32 -7.71 -4.97 -23.48
C GLU A 32 -7.60 -4.12 -24.76
N LYS A 33 -7.64 -2.79 -24.65
CA LYS A 33 -7.44 -1.84 -25.74
C LYS A 33 -5.96 -1.57 -26.08
N GLY A 34 -5.01 -2.20 -25.37
CA GLY A 34 -3.57 -2.01 -25.59
C GLY A 34 -3.05 -0.62 -25.21
N LYS A 35 -3.75 0.10 -24.31
CA LYS A 35 -3.40 1.46 -23.87
C LYS A 35 -2.73 1.50 -22.49
N LEU A 36 -2.85 0.43 -21.71
CA LEU A 36 -2.24 0.35 -20.39
C LEU A 36 -0.75 -0.02 -20.47
N LEU A 37 0.11 0.94 -20.11
CA LEU A 37 1.54 0.73 -19.87
C LEU A 37 1.79 0.03 -18.53
N ARG A 38 1.33 0.65 -17.43
CA ARG A 38 1.50 0.16 -16.06
C ARG A 38 0.39 0.66 -15.15
N VAL A 39 0.10 -0.11 -14.10
CA VAL A 39 -0.71 0.30 -12.95
C VAL A 39 0.22 0.39 -11.74
N PHE A 40 0.34 1.58 -11.17
CA PHE A 40 0.95 1.78 -9.86
C PHE A 40 -0.19 1.88 -8.85
N THR A 41 -0.27 0.95 -7.90
CA THR A 41 -1.33 0.92 -6.89
C THR A 41 -0.74 1.04 -5.48
N GLN A 42 -1.44 1.80 -4.63
CA GLN A 42 -1.17 1.88 -3.19
C GLN A 42 -2.01 0.86 -2.41
N ASN A 43 -2.99 0.25 -3.06
CA ASN A 43 -3.89 -0.71 -2.46
C ASN A 43 -3.17 -2.05 -2.27
N ILE A 44 -3.62 -2.81 -1.27
CA ILE A 44 -3.13 -4.15 -0.94
C ILE A 44 -4.21 -5.23 -1.16
N ASP A 45 -5.43 -4.83 -1.54
CA ASP A 45 -6.58 -5.71 -1.75
C ASP A 45 -6.47 -6.64 -2.97
N SER A 46 -5.50 -6.39 -3.86
CA SER A 46 -5.21 -7.18 -5.06
C SER A 46 -6.32 -7.18 -6.12
N LEU A 47 -7.26 -6.24 -6.08
CA LEU A 47 -8.41 -6.23 -7.01
C LEU A 47 -7.99 -6.00 -8.48
N GLU A 48 -6.83 -5.40 -8.74
CA GLU A 48 -6.26 -5.29 -10.08
C GLU A 48 -5.90 -6.67 -10.67
N ARG A 49 -5.45 -7.61 -9.84
CA ARG A 49 -5.22 -9.00 -10.26
C ARG A 49 -6.53 -9.71 -10.54
N VAL A 50 -7.56 -9.46 -9.72
CA VAL A 50 -8.90 -10.08 -9.85
C VAL A 50 -9.56 -9.70 -11.19
N VAL A 51 -9.40 -8.47 -11.66
CA VAL A 51 -9.89 -8.06 -13.00
C VAL A 51 -8.98 -8.53 -14.14
N GLY A 52 -7.91 -9.28 -13.85
CA GLY A 52 -7.06 -9.93 -14.84
C GLY A 52 -5.97 -9.03 -15.43
N ILE A 53 -5.52 -7.99 -14.72
CA ILE A 53 -4.33 -7.26 -15.14
C ILE A 53 -3.11 -8.19 -15.02
N PRO A 54 -2.29 -8.33 -16.09
CA PRO A 54 -1.10 -9.16 -16.03
C PRO A 54 -0.13 -8.70 -14.92
N PRO A 55 0.48 -9.61 -14.13
CA PRO A 55 1.37 -9.23 -13.03
C PRO A 55 2.52 -8.32 -13.46
N GLU A 56 3.04 -8.52 -14.67
CA GLU A 56 4.08 -7.68 -15.23
C GLU A 56 3.62 -6.24 -15.49
N LYS A 57 2.32 -5.94 -15.51
CA LYS A 57 1.78 -4.58 -15.63
C LYS A 57 1.41 -3.94 -14.29
N ILE A 58 1.50 -4.68 -13.18
CA ILE A 58 1.17 -4.18 -11.85
C ILE A 58 2.45 -3.83 -11.09
N VAL A 59 2.41 -2.70 -10.40
CA VAL A 59 3.36 -2.30 -9.35
C VAL A 59 2.56 -2.02 -8.08
N GLU A 60 2.54 -3.01 -7.19
CA GLU A 60 1.97 -2.92 -5.84
C GLU A 60 2.97 -2.15 -4.95
N ALA A 61 2.83 -0.83 -4.90
CA ALA A 61 3.81 0.04 -4.25
C ALA A 61 3.88 -0.20 -2.73
N HIS A 62 2.75 -0.55 -2.12
CA HIS A 62 2.67 -0.91 -0.70
C HIS A 62 2.65 -2.42 -0.47
N GLY A 63 3.13 -3.18 -1.46
CA GLY A 63 3.24 -4.62 -1.37
C GLY A 63 1.91 -5.35 -1.56
N THR A 64 1.90 -6.65 -1.28
CA THR A 64 0.79 -7.54 -1.62
C THR A 64 0.60 -8.62 -0.56
N PHE A 65 -0.63 -9.10 -0.40
CA PHE A 65 -0.89 -10.31 0.37
C PHE A 65 -0.51 -11.59 -0.39
N PHE A 66 -0.30 -11.50 -1.70
CA PHE A 66 -0.15 -12.66 -2.57
C PHE A 66 1.12 -13.48 -2.30
N THR A 67 2.21 -12.82 -1.92
CA THR A 67 3.50 -13.44 -1.58
C THR A 67 3.83 -13.16 -0.12
N ASN A 68 4.57 -14.07 0.52
CA ASN A 68 4.88 -14.01 1.94
C ASN A 68 6.30 -14.49 2.17
N HIS A 69 7.06 -13.82 3.04
CA HIS A 69 8.43 -14.20 3.34
C HIS A 69 8.67 -14.32 4.84
N CYS A 70 9.54 -15.26 5.22
CA CYS A 70 10.11 -15.27 6.56
C CYS A 70 10.96 -14.01 6.76
N LEU A 71 10.74 -13.28 7.85
CA LEU A 71 11.49 -12.06 8.17
C LEU A 71 12.99 -12.32 8.39
N ASP A 72 13.36 -13.52 8.85
CA ASP A 72 14.76 -13.84 9.20
C ASP A 72 15.55 -14.44 8.02
N CYS A 73 14.99 -15.48 7.37
CA CYS A 73 15.69 -16.22 6.32
C CYS A 73 15.23 -15.91 4.89
N GLN A 74 14.18 -15.10 4.72
CA GLN A 74 13.62 -14.73 3.41
C GLN A 74 13.13 -15.92 2.57
N LYS A 75 12.79 -17.06 3.21
CA LYS A 75 12.08 -18.15 2.53
C LYS A 75 10.67 -17.70 2.15
N GLU A 76 10.29 -17.93 0.89
CA GLU A 76 8.97 -17.61 0.33
C GLU A 76 7.92 -18.67 0.71
N TYR A 77 6.70 -18.22 1.00
CA TYR A 77 5.54 -19.03 1.32
C TYR A 77 4.33 -18.60 0.49
N SER A 78 3.53 -19.58 0.07
CA SER A 78 2.30 -19.32 -0.70
C SER A 78 1.23 -18.64 0.14
N LEU A 79 0.38 -17.86 -0.53
CA LEU A 79 -0.82 -17.26 0.04
C LEU A 79 -1.66 -18.29 0.82
N ASP A 80 -1.94 -19.44 0.22
CA ASP A 80 -2.83 -20.45 0.81
C ASP A 80 -2.29 -20.99 2.14
N TYR A 81 -0.97 -21.23 2.22
CA TYR A 81 -0.32 -21.71 3.44
C TYR A 81 -0.44 -20.69 4.58
N VAL A 82 -0.07 -19.44 4.31
CA VAL A 82 -0.09 -18.38 5.33
C VAL A 82 -1.52 -18.02 5.73
N LYS A 83 -2.43 -18.03 4.76
CA LYS A 83 -3.86 -17.77 4.98
C LYS A 83 -4.48 -18.76 5.95
N GLU A 84 -4.23 -20.05 5.79
CA GLU A 84 -4.80 -21.08 6.67
C GLU A 84 -4.42 -20.82 8.14
N ILE A 85 -3.15 -20.50 8.39
CA ILE A 85 -2.64 -20.21 9.73
C ILE A 85 -3.28 -18.94 10.31
N ILE A 86 -3.30 -17.85 9.53
CA ILE A 86 -3.91 -16.58 9.96
C ILE A 86 -5.41 -16.74 10.26
N PHE A 87 -6.13 -17.53 9.45
CA PHE A 87 -7.56 -17.75 9.65
C PHE A 87 -7.87 -18.59 10.88
N ASN A 88 -6.93 -19.40 11.35
CA ASN A 88 -6.99 -20.12 12.61
C ASN A 88 -6.57 -19.26 13.83
N ASP A 89 -6.40 -17.94 13.65
CA ASP A 89 -5.96 -16.99 14.68
C ASP A 89 -4.55 -17.29 15.23
N GLU A 90 -3.72 -17.90 14.39
CA GLU A 90 -2.32 -18.24 14.70
C GLU A 90 -1.34 -17.31 13.98
N ILE A 91 -0.13 -17.17 14.54
CA ILE A 91 0.97 -16.44 13.91
C ILE A 91 1.76 -17.41 13.05
N PRO A 92 1.94 -17.15 11.75
CA PRO A 92 2.71 -18.03 10.88
C PRO A 92 4.21 -17.96 11.18
N HIS A 93 4.82 -19.13 11.37
CA HIS A 93 6.23 -19.30 11.67
C HIS A 93 6.94 -20.13 10.60
N CYS A 94 8.19 -19.77 10.32
CA CYS A 94 9.05 -20.42 9.36
C CYS A 94 9.40 -21.85 9.81
N ASP A 95 9.29 -22.80 8.90
CA ASP A 95 9.62 -24.21 9.15
C ASP A 95 11.14 -24.47 9.28
N GLU A 96 11.98 -23.56 8.79
CA GLU A 96 13.45 -23.68 8.83
C GLU A 96 14.10 -22.95 10.00
N CYS A 97 13.63 -21.75 10.36
CA CYS A 97 14.29 -20.90 11.37
C CYS A 97 13.35 -20.42 12.48
N SER A 98 12.07 -20.81 12.46
CA SER A 98 11.04 -20.38 13.42
C SER A 98 10.74 -18.88 13.44
N GLY A 99 11.36 -18.09 12.55
CA GLY A 99 11.08 -16.68 12.35
C GLY A 99 9.63 -16.43 11.90
N ILE A 100 9.11 -15.24 12.17
CA ILE A 100 7.75 -14.87 11.75
C ILE A 100 7.70 -14.78 10.22
N ILE A 101 6.66 -15.36 9.63
CA ILE A 101 6.34 -15.20 8.21
C ILE A 101 5.42 -13.99 8.08
N LYS A 102 5.78 -13.03 7.22
CA LYS A 102 4.98 -11.82 7.00
C LYS A 102 4.51 -11.81 5.54
N PRO A 103 3.24 -11.45 5.27
CA PRO A 103 2.83 -11.07 3.92
C PRO A 103 3.70 -9.91 3.41
N ASP A 104 3.98 -9.88 2.11
CA ASP A 104 4.88 -8.90 1.48
C ASP A 104 4.23 -7.53 1.31
N ILE A 105 3.51 -7.08 2.33
CA ILE A 105 2.99 -5.73 2.47
C ILE A 105 4.04 -4.82 3.10
N VAL A 106 4.06 -3.57 2.66
CA VAL A 106 5.00 -2.56 3.14
C VAL A 106 4.38 -1.80 4.30
N PHE A 107 5.02 -1.86 5.46
CA PHE A 107 4.67 -1.03 6.62
C PHE A 107 5.34 0.35 6.55
N PHE A 108 4.79 1.28 7.33
CA PHE A 108 5.44 2.57 7.52
C PHE A 108 6.86 2.39 8.05
N GLY A 109 7.82 2.99 7.35
CA GLY A 109 9.25 2.90 7.66
C GLY A 109 9.98 1.78 6.91
N GLU A 110 9.28 0.87 6.23
CA GLU A 110 9.90 -0.11 5.33
C GLU A 110 10.18 0.49 3.95
N ASN A 111 11.16 -0.07 3.26
CA ASN A 111 11.46 0.31 1.88
C ASN A 111 10.38 -0.22 0.94
N LEU A 112 10.02 0.56 -0.07
CA LEU A 112 9.16 0.09 -1.15
C LEU A 112 9.85 -1.03 -1.95
N PRO A 113 9.09 -1.91 -2.63
CA PRO A 113 9.66 -3.02 -3.39
C PRO A 113 10.62 -2.52 -4.46
N LYS A 114 11.72 -3.23 -4.72
CA LYS A 114 12.72 -2.87 -5.74
C LYS A 114 12.09 -2.56 -7.11
N ARG A 115 11.08 -3.37 -7.48
CA ARG A 115 10.27 -3.21 -8.68
C ARG A 115 9.67 -1.82 -8.83
N TYR A 116 9.28 -1.16 -7.74
CA TYR A 116 8.78 0.20 -7.76
C TYR A 116 9.80 1.15 -8.38
N GLY A 117 11.03 1.18 -7.88
CA GLY A 117 12.08 2.07 -8.38
C GLY A 117 12.49 1.77 -9.82
N GLU A 118 12.55 0.48 -10.17
CA GLU A 118 12.87 0.02 -11.53
C GLU A 118 11.81 0.49 -12.54
N CYS A 119 10.53 0.22 -12.25
CA CYS A 119 9.43 0.59 -13.14
C CYS A 119 9.24 2.10 -13.21
N VAL A 120 9.47 2.85 -12.12
CA VAL A 120 9.44 4.32 -12.16
C VAL A 120 10.47 4.86 -13.14
N SER A 121 11.69 4.31 -13.11
CA SER A 121 12.79 4.75 -13.99
C SER A 121 12.53 4.42 -15.45
N THR A 122 11.85 3.32 -15.76
CA THR A 122 11.59 2.88 -17.14
C THR A 122 10.29 3.43 -17.74
N ASP A 123 9.23 3.56 -16.94
CA ASP A 123 7.88 3.77 -17.48
C ASP A 123 7.53 5.25 -17.63
N PHE A 124 7.90 6.07 -16.65
CA PHE A 124 7.53 7.49 -16.64
C PHE A 124 8.15 8.31 -17.80
N PRO A 125 9.37 8.02 -18.28
CA PRO A 125 9.91 8.67 -19.48
C PRO A 125 9.14 8.40 -20.77
N GLN A 126 8.40 7.29 -20.86
CA GLN A 126 7.61 6.89 -22.04
C GLN A 126 6.10 7.07 -21.85
N CYS A 127 5.65 7.41 -20.64
CA CYS A 127 4.25 7.71 -20.34
C CYS A 127 3.80 8.97 -21.10
N ASP A 128 2.75 8.82 -21.90
CA ASP A 128 2.15 9.87 -22.72
C ASP A 128 0.88 10.45 -22.12
N PHE A 129 0.19 9.72 -21.24
CA PHE A 129 -0.98 10.16 -20.49
C PHE A 129 -1.01 9.54 -19.08
N LEU A 130 -1.12 10.36 -18.03
CA LEU A 130 -1.20 9.91 -16.65
C LEU A 130 -2.63 10.03 -16.12
N ILE A 131 -3.22 8.90 -15.72
CA ILE A 131 -4.50 8.87 -15.01
C ILE A 131 -4.23 8.61 -13.52
N ILE A 132 -4.75 9.48 -12.67
CA ILE A 132 -4.66 9.42 -11.22
C ILE A 132 -6.08 9.26 -10.70
N MET A 133 -6.36 8.19 -9.96
CA MET A 133 -7.71 7.89 -9.47
C MET A 133 -7.68 7.55 -7.99
N GLY A 134 -8.64 8.08 -7.23
CA GLY A 134 -8.94 7.60 -5.88
C GLY A 134 -7.80 7.71 -4.86
N THR A 135 -7.01 8.77 -4.91
CA THR A 135 -5.91 8.97 -3.96
C THR A 135 -5.77 10.43 -3.52
N SER A 136 -5.43 10.64 -2.24
CA SER A 136 -5.12 11.95 -1.67
C SER A 136 -3.70 12.44 -1.99
N LEU A 137 -2.84 11.57 -2.53
CA LEU A 137 -1.42 11.85 -2.81
C LEU A 137 -0.65 12.39 -1.59
N GLN A 138 -0.93 11.87 -0.40
CA GLN A 138 -0.26 12.30 0.84
C GLN A 138 0.95 11.44 1.22
N VAL A 139 1.02 10.20 0.74
CA VAL A 139 2.05 9.23 1.14
C VAL A 139 3.24 9.29 0.18
N ALA A 140 4.41 9.62 0.72
CA ALA A 140 5.67 9.54 -0.01
C ALA A 140 6.25 8.11 0.05
N PRO A 141 7.00 7.66 -0.98
CA PRO A 141 7.37 8.41 -2.19
C PRO A 141 6.33 8.36 -3.32
N PHE A 142 5.16 7.72 -3.12
CA PHE A 142 4.14 7.54 -4.16
C PHE A 142 3.61 8.87 -4.71
N ASN A 143 3.40 9.84 -3.83
CA ASN A 143 2.95 11.18 -4.24
C ASN A 143 3.91 11.91 -5.20
N THR A 144 5.18 11.51 -5.27
CA THR A 144 6.16 12.11 -6.19
C THR A 144 6.00 11.63 -7.64
N LEU A 145 5.24 10.56 -7.88
CA LEU A 145 5.08 9.99 -9.22
C LEU A 145 4.51 10.98 -10.24
N ILE A 146 3.63 11.88 -9.79
CA ILE A 146 2.99 12.89 -10.65
C ILE A 146 4.01 13.83 -11.32
N SER A 147 5.22 13.98 -10.75
CA SER A 147 6.27 14.84 -11.26
C SER A 147 7.28 14.12 -12.16
N ARG A 148 7.21 12.78 -12.22
CA ARG A 148 8.16 11.94 -12.98
C ARG A 148 7.83 11.85 -14.47
N VAL A 149 6.58 12.12 -14.86
CA VAL A 149 6.15 12.13 -16.26
C VAL A 149 6.73 13.34 -17.01
N ASN A 150 6.93 13.18 -18.31
CA ASN A 150 7.42 14.25 -19.18
C ASN A 150 6.60 15.55 -19.07
N LYS A 151 7.24 16.70 -19.33
CA LYS A 151 6.58 18.02 -19.26
C LYS A 151 5.34 18.12 -20.15
N LYS A 152 5.28 17.41 -21.28
CA LYS A 152 4.14 17.44 -22.21
C LYS A 152 3.02 16.45 -21.91
N CYS A 153 3.23 15.48 -21.01
CA CYS A 153 2.27 14.42 -20.70
C CYS A 153 1.04 14.99 -19.98
N PRO A 154 -0.18 14.93 -20.54
CA PRO A 154 -1.38 15.31 -19.79
C PRO A 154 -1.55 14.45 -18.53
N ARG A 155 -2.11 15.05 -17.48
CA ARG A 155 -2.39 14.40 -16.20
C ARG A 155 -3.85 14.64 -15.83
N LEU A 156 -4.60 13.55 -15.67
CA LEU A 156 -6.01 13.58 -15.27
C LEU A 156 -6.15 13.04 -13.85
N LEU A 157 -6.70 13.84 -12.94
CA LEU A 157 -7.13 13.40 -11.62
C LEU A 157 -8.64 13.17 -11.62
N ILE A 158 -9.07 11.94 -11.34
CA ILE A 158 -10.46 11.57 -11.07
C ILE A 158 -10.57 11.31 -9.58
N ASN A 159 -11.19 12.23 -8.85
CA ASN A 159 -11.29 12.12 -7.40
C ASN A 159 -12.44 12.99 -6.87
N MET A 160 -12.89 12.68 -5.65
CA MET A 160 -13.92 13.49 -4.98
C MET A 160 -13.39 14.87 -4.56
N GLU A 161 -12.09 14.97 -4.31
CA GLU A 161 -11.40 16.17 -3.85
C GLU A 161 -10.11 16.39 -4.65
N PRO A 162 -9.67 17.65 -4.83
CA PRO A 162 -8.36 17.92 -5.43
C PRO A 162 -7.25 17.32 -4.57
N ALA A 163 -6.23 16.78 -5.22
CA ALA A 163 -5.07 16.17 -4.58
C ALA A 163 -3.79 16.54 -5.35
N GLY A 164 -2.62 16.47 -4.69
CA GLY A 164 -1.32 16.71 -5.34
C GLY A 164 -1.09 18.14 -5.83
N ASN A 165 -1.95 19.09 -5.46
CA ASN A 165 -1.86 20.52 -5.78
C ASN A 165 -1.09 21.34 -4.72
N THR A 166 -0.80 20.74 -3.56
CA THR A 166 0.02 21.32 -2.50
C THR A 166 1.40 20.69 -2.52
N ALA A 167 2.45 21.51 -2.48
CA ALA A 167 3.81 20.99 -2.35
C ALA A 167 4.01 20.39 -0.96
N VAL A 168 4.60 19.19 -0.90
CA VAL A 168 5.19 18.70 0.35
C VAL A 168 6.45 19.50 0.65
N ALA A 169 6.76 19.70 1.94
CA ALA A 169 7.79 20.66 2.41
C ALA A 169 9.17 20.55 1.74
N TRP A 170 9.47 19.42 1.10
CA TRP A 170 10.76 19.09 0.48
C TRP A 170 10.73 19.07 -1.05
N GLU A 171 9.56 19.19 -1.69
CA GLU A 171 9.39 19.19 -3.15
C GLU A 171 9.19 20.63 -3.66
N PRO A 172 9.80 21.00 -4.81
CA PRO A 172 9.53 22.27 -5.44
C PRO A 172 8.05 22.41 -5.84
N LEU A 173 7.46 23.60 -5.63
CA LEU A 173 6.13 23.98 -6.12
C LEU A 173 5.96 23.79 -7.64
N THR A 174 7.04 23.59 -8.40
CA THR A 174 6.97 23.31 -9.84
C THR A 174 6.35 21.95 -10.17
N ASN A 175 6.35 21.02 -9.21
CA ASN A 175 6.08 19.60 -9.44
C ASN A 175 4.65 19.16 -9.09
N VAL A 176 3.81 20.07 -8.61
CA VAL A 176 2.42 19.83 -8.22
C VAL A 176 1.46 19.80 -9.42
N LEU A 177 0.22 19.37 -9.18
CA LEU A 177 -0.90 19.52 -10.11
C LEU A 177 -1.46 20.95 -10.04
N LYS A 178 -1.65 21.61 -11.19
CA LYS A 178 -1.93 23.05 -11.27
C LYS A 178 -3.33 23.39 -11.76
N PHE A 179 -4.35 22.69 -11.27
CA PHE A 179 -5.72 22.79 -11.78
C PHE A 179 -6.22 24.22 -11.97
N ASP A 180 -6.06 25.08 -10.94
CA ASP A 180 -6.59 26.45 -10.92
C ASP A 180 -5.57 27.53 -11.33
N SER A 181 -4.42 27.14 -11.88
CA SER A 181 -3.39 28.09 -12.30
C SER A 181 -3.66 28.60 -13.71
N GLU A 182 -3.52 29.90 -13.94
CA GLU A 182 -3.51 30.48 -15.30
C GLU A 182 -2.41 29.90 -16.20
N LYS A 183 -1.36 29.31 -15.61
CA LYS A 183 -0.25 28.65 -16.32
C LYS A 183 -0.50 27.17 -16.55
N ASN A 184 -1.69 26.65 -16.23
CA ASN A 184 -2.05 25.26 -16.46
C ASN A 184 -2.19 24.99 -17.96
N TYR A 185 -1.54 23.94 -18.43
CA TYR A 185 -1.60 23.51 -19.83
C TYR A 185 -1.82 22.01 -19.99
N ARG A 186 -1.91 21.25 -18.89
CA ARG A 186 -1.85 19.78 -18.95
C ARG A 186 -2.56 19.04 -17.81
N ASP A 187 -2.98 19.74 -16.76
CA ASP A 187 -3.57 19.11 -15.57
C ASP A 187 -5.08 19.30 -15.56
N VAL A 188 -5.82 18.20 -15.47
CA VAL A 188 -7.29 18.22 -15.42
C VAL A 188 -7.72 17.57 -14.11
N PHE A 189 -8.58 18.26 -13.36
CA PHE A 189 -9.30 17.67 -12.23
C PHE A 189 -10.74 17.43 -12.63
N HIS A 190 -11.17 16.17 -12.57
CA HIS A 190 -12.53 15.75 -12.81
C HIS A 190 -13.15 15.31 -11.48
N LYS A 191 -13.96 16.21 -10.88
CA LYS A 191 -14.58 15.99 -9.57
C LYS A 191 -15.73 14.99 -9.67
N SER A 192 -15.49 13.75 -9.28
CA SER A 192 -16.47 12.65 -9.31
C SER A 192 -16.01 11.49 -8.42
N SER A 193 -16.90 10.51 -8.21
CA SER A 193 -16.45 9.20 -7.77
C SER A 193 -15.60 8.56 -8.88
N CYS A 194 -14.69 7.65 -8.52
CA CYS A 194 -13.87 6.98 -9.54
C CYS A 194 -14.74 6.22 -10.55
N ASP A 195 -15.82 5.59 -10.10
CA ASP A 195 -16.71 4.79 -10.93
C ASP A 195 -17.51 5.68 -11.91
N ASP A 196 -18.03 6.82 -11.45
CA ASP A 196 -18.75 7.76 -12.31
C ASP A 196 -17.81 8.41 -13.34
N GLY A 197 -16.61 8.82 -12.90
CA GLY A 197 -15.62 9.44 -13.78
C GLY A 197 -15.16 8.51 -14.90
N VAL A 198 -14.94 7.22 -14.61
CA VAL A 198 -14.59 6.26 -15.68
C VAL A 198 -15.79 5.93 -16.58
N ALA A 199 -17.02 5.96 -16.06
CA ALA A 199 -18.22 5.81 -16.88
C ALA A 199 -18.36 6.97 -17.88
N GLU A 200 -18.09 8.21 -17.46
CA GLU A 200 -18.09 9.36 -18.36
C GLU A 200 -16.99 9.26 -19.42
N ILE A 201 -15.76 8.91 -19.02
CA ILE A 201 -14.63 8.74 -19.96
C ILE A 201 -14.93 7.65 -20.99
N THR A 202 -15.43 6.50 -20.56
CA THR A 202 -15.76 5.40 -21.49
C THR A 202 -16.86 5.80 -22.46
N LYS A 203 -17.83 6.62 -22.04
CA LYS A 203 -18.82 7.21 -22.94
C LYS A 203 -18.18 8.16 -23.95
N LEU A 204 -17.31 9.09 -23.51
CA LEU A 204 -16.62 10.04 -24.39
C LEU A 204 -15.70 9.36 -25.41
N LEU A 205 -15.10 8.23 -25.03
CA LEU A 205 -14.25 7.42 -25.91
C LEU A 205 -15.05 6.49 -26.85
N GLY A 206 -16.38 6.41 -26.70
CA GLY A 206 -17.22 5.48 -27.44
C GLY A 206 -17.00 4.00 -27.04
N TRP A 207 -16.52 3.74 -25.83
CA TRP A 207 -16.23 2.40 -25.30
C TRP A 207 -17.30 1.87 -24.35
N GLN A 208 -18.42 2.58 -24.19
CA GLN A 208 -19.48 2.24 -23.24
C GLN A 208 -19.95 0.77 -23.37
N ASN A 209 -20.20 0.28 -24.59
CA ASN A 209 -20.65 -1.10 -24.80
C ASN A 209 -19.63 -2.14 -24.33
N ASP A 210 -18.33 -1.89 -24.53
CA ASP A 210 -17.28 -2.81 -24.09
C ASP A 210 -17.12 -2.77 -22.57
N PHE A 211 -17.24 -1.58 -21.99
CA PHE A 211 -17.22 -1.39 -20.54
C PHE A 211 -18.39 -2.09 -19.85
N GLU A 212 -19.62 -1.90 -20.34
CA GLU A 212 -20.82 -2.56 -19.80
C GLU A 212 -20.75 -4.08 -19.91
N LYS A 213 -20.16 -4.63 -20.99
CA LYS A 213 -19.88 -6.07 -21.09
C LYS A 213 -18.92 -6.56 -20.01
N LEU A 214 -17.89 -5.80 -19.67
CA LEU A 214 -16.97 -6.16 -18.59
C LEU A 214 -17.67 -6.16 -17.23
N LEU A 215 -18.52 -5.16 -16.96
CA LEU A 215 -19.32 -5.10 -15.73
C LEU A 215 -20.37 -6.22 -15.66
N GLY A 216 -20.94 -6.60 -16.80
CA GLY A 216 -22.00 -7.62 -16.93
C GLY A 216 -21.50 -9.06 -16.96
N LYS A 217 -20.20 -9.29 -17.18
CA LYS A 217 -19.57 -10.60 -16.93
C LYS A 217 -19.69 -10.87 -15.43
N LYS A 218 -20.75 -11.58 -15.01
CA LYS A 218 -20.82 -12.17 -13.67
C LYS A 218 -19.45 -12.75 -13.39
N THR A 219 -18.84 -12.32 -12.28
CA THR A 219 -17.59 -12.87 -11.77
C THR A 219 -17.78 -14.38 -11.72
N VAL A 220 -17.31 -15.08 -12.74
CA VAL A 220 -17.27 -16.54 -12.72
C VAL A 220 -16.28 -16.80 -11.61
N SER A 221 -16.79 -17.20 -10.44
CA SER A 221 -15.98 -17.86 -9.45
C SER A 221 -15.20 -18.93 -10.21
N GLN A 222 -13.90 -18.70 -10.40
CA GLN A 222 -13.03 -19.74 -10.91
C GLN A 222 -13.05 -20.82 -9.82
N SER A 223 -13.95 -21.77 -9.98
CA SER A 223 -13.78 -23.10 -9.40
C SER A 223 -12.48 -23.62 -9.99
N SER A 224 -11.47 -23.69 -9.13
CA SER A 224 -10.19 -24.36 -9.26
C SER A 224 -9.96 -25.08 -10.60
N LYS A 225 -9.31 -24.41 -11.54
CA LYS A 225 -8.47 -25.06 -12.55
C LYS A 225 -7.12 -24.36 -12.60
N THR A 226 -6.32 -24.76 -11.63
CA THR A 226 -4.88 -24.57 -11.54
C THR A 226 -4.21 -24.96 -12.86
N LEU A 227 -3.80 -23.97 -13.65
CA LEU A 227 -2.71 -24.13 -14.62
C LEU A 227 -1.47 -23.52 -13.97
N LEU A 228 -0.75 -24.33 -13.18
CA LEU A 228 0.58 -23.98 -12.70
C LEU A 228 1.60 -24.26 -13.82
N PRO A 229 2.59 -23.38 -14.02
CA PRO A 229 3.85 -23.81 -14.60
C PRO A 229 4.56 -24.73 -13.60
N ASN A 230 4.82 -25.97 -14.00
CA ASN A 230 5.52 -26.96 -13.19
C ASN A 230 6.94 -26.49 -12.86
N ASN A 231 7.16 -26.12 -11.60
CA ASN A 231 8.47 -26.21 -10.97
C ASN A 231 8.26 -26.70 -9.52
N PRO A 232 8.90 -27.81 -9.09
CA PRO A 232 8.63 -28.38 -7.78
C PRO A 232 9.36 -27.57 -6.69
N ILE A 233 8.59 -26.84 -5.87
CA ILE A 233 9.06 -26.34 -4.57
C ILE A 233 8.54 -27.31 -3.51
N ALA A 234 9.46 -27.85 -2.70
CA ALA A 234 9.18 -28.88 -1.72
C ALA A 234 8.23 -28.39 -0.62
N THR A 235 7.16 -29.14 -0.38
CA THR A 235 6.24 -28.99 0.76
C THR A 235 6.59 -30.03 1.82
N PRO A 236 6.87 -29.66 3.08
CA PRO A 236 6.97 -30.64 4.16
C PRO A 236 5.58 -31.06 4.65
N THR A 237 5.38 -32.35 4.85
CA THR A 237 4.16 -32.95 5.39
C THR A 237 4.11 -32.78 6.91
N ILE A 238 2.98 -32.30 7.45
CA ILE A 238 2.70 -32.28 8.89
C ILE A 238 2.63 -33.72 9.41
N ARG A 239 3.60 -34.14 10.22
CA ARG A 239 3.51 -35.39 11.01
C ARG A 239 2.96 -35.08 12.39
N SER A 240 1.73 -35.50 12.65
CA SER A 240 1.20 -35.65 14.00
C SER A 240 1.81 -36.90 14.65
N SER A 241 2.78 -36.74 15.55
CA SER A 241 3.22 -37.82 16.42
C SER A 241 2.36 -37.84 17.68
N VAL A 242 1.39 -38.76 17.73
CA VAL A 242 0.75 -39.19 18.97
C VAL A 242 1.75 -40.05 19.73
N THR A 243 2.29 -39.53 20.82
CA THR A 243 3.08 -40.30 21.79
C THR A 243 2.15 -40.73 22.92
N THR A 244 1.73 -42.00 22.90
CA THR A 244 1.14 -42.68 24.05
C THR A 244 2.25 -43.03 25.04
N ASN A 245 2.22 -42.46 26.24
CA ASN A 245 2.94 -43.00 27.38
C ASN A 245 1.99 -43.16 28.56
N ASN A 246 1.85 -44.42 28.95
CA ASN A 246 1.00 -44.91 30.02
C ASN A 246 1.93 -45.28 31.19
N SER A 247 1.83 -44.56 32.31
CA SER A 247 2.41 -45.01 33.58
C SER A 247 1.66 -44.43 34.78
N LYS A 248 1.31 -45.34 35.69
CA LYS A 248 0.36 -45.20 36.80
C LYS A 248 0.89 -44.38 37.99
N SER A 249 -0.06 -43.64 38.58
CA SER A 249 -0.29 -43.29 40.00
C SER A 249 0.87 -43.00 40.96
N THR A 250 0.76 -41.85 41.65
CA THR A 250 0.65 -41.80 43.12
C THR A 250 -0.14 -40.56 43.55
N LYS A 251 -1.07 -40.78 44.51
CA LYS A 251 -1.88 -39.76 45.19
C LYS A 251 -1.02 -38.86 46.08
N ALA A 252 -1.34 -37.58 46.15
CA ALA A 252 -1.27 -36.80 47.39
C ALA A 252 -2.29 -35.67 47.34
N GLN A 253 -3.08 -35.59 48.41
CA GLN A 253 -4.25 -34.74 48.60
C GLN A 253 -3.90 -33.83 49.78
N THR A 254 -3.86 -32.52 49.58
CA THR A 254 -3.85 -31.57 50.71
C THR A 254 -4.60 -30.29 50.31
N THR A 255 -5.82 -30.21 50.81
CA THR A 255 -6.57 -28.97 51.06
C THR A 255 -5.88 -28.15 52.15
N VAL A 256 -6.01 -26.81 52.12
CA VAL A 256 -6.46 -25.95 53.24
C VAL A 256 -6.42 -24.46 52.80
N THR A 257 -7.63 -23.90 52.77
CA THR A 257 -8.12 -22.54 53.08
C THR A 257 -7.17 -21.39 53.42
N GLY A 258 -7.59 -20.16 53.09
CA GLY A 258 -7.26 -18.98 53.90
C GLY A 258 -7.44 -17.64 53.20
N ALA A 259 -8.38 -16.83 53.67
CA ALA A 259 -8.84 -15.57 53.10
C ALA A 259 -8.05 -14.31 53.57
N SER A 260 -8.46 -13.17 53.00
CA SER A 260 -8.32 -11.79 53.53
C SER A 260 -6.95 -11.13 53.29
N SER A 261 -6.79 -9.83 53.00
CA SER A 261 -7.66 -8.66 52.97
C SER A 261 -6.89 -7.46 52.40
N VAL A 262 -7.60 -6.61 51.66
CA VAL A 262 -7.54 -5.12 51.58
C VAL A 262 -6.28 -4.40 52.10
N SER A 263 -5.65 -3.59 51.24
CA SER A 263 -5.21 -2.23 51.61
C SER A 263 -5.10 -1.30 50.38
N ASN A 264 -5.85 -0.20 50.45
CA ASN A 264 -5.73 1.01 49.63
C ASN A 264 -4.36 1.67 49.82
N CYS A 265 -3.77 2.28 48.79
CA CYS A 265 -3.72 3.75 48.66
C CYS A 265 -2.88 4.25 47.47
N ASN A 266 -3.54 5.12 46.70
CA ASN A 266 -3.09 6.44 46.23
C ASN A 266 -1.94 6.64 45.22
N SER A 267 -2.38 7.17 44.07
CA SER A 267 -1.91 8.40 43.39
C SER A 267 -0.43 8.59 43.08
N ASN A 268 -0.11 8.68 41.78
CA ASN A 268 0.24 9.96 41.17
C ASN A 268 0.42 9.86 39.65
N ALA A 269 -0.32 10.71 38.95
CA ALA A 269 -0.05 11.08 37.57
C ALA A 269 1.27 11.86 37.48
N ARG A 270 2.12 11.57 36.50
CA ARG A 270 3.09 12.54 35.96
C ARG A 270 3.35 12.29 34.48
N ARG A 271 3.27 13.41 33.75
CA ARG A 271 3.39 13.59 32.31
C ARG A 271 4.83 13.31 31.86
N ASN A 272 4.97 12.61 30.72
CA ASN A 272 6.22 12.51 29.99
C ASN A 272 6.50 13.84 29.25
N SER A 273 7.64 14.46 29.56
CA SER A 273 8.24 15.54 28.77
C SER A 273 9.47 14.98 28.02
N LEU A 274 9.47 15.15 26.70
CA LEU A 274 10.56 14.83 25.78
C LEU A 274 11.85 15.59 26.12
N PRO A 275 13.05 15.01 25.90
CA PRO A 275 14.29 15.77 25.94
C PRO A 275 14.60 16.43 24.59
N GLN A 276 14.85 17.74 24.63
CA GLN A 276 15.40 18.53 23.53
C GLN A 276 16.85 18.13 23.23
N ARG A 277 17.19 17.98 21.95
CA ARG A 277 18.57 17.77 21.49
C ARG A 277 19.23 19.10 21.11
N VAL A 278 20.39 19.33 21.69
CA VAL A 278 21.27 20.49 21.55
C VAL A 278 21.90 20.54 20.15
N ILE A 279 21.91 21.73 19.52
CA ILE A 279 22.63 22.03 18.27
C ILE A 279 23.89 22.83 18.63
N PRO A 280 25.10 22.49 18.17
CA PRO A 280 26.27 23.34 18.32
C PRO A 280 26.31 24.41 17.21
N SER A 281 26.58 25.63 17.64
CA SER A 281 26.79 26.82 16.82
C SER A 281 28.19 26.83 16.19
N ASN A 282 28.28 27.15 14.90
CA ASN A 282 29.52 27.65 14.31
C ASN A 282 29.24 28.98 13.60
N ARG A 283 29.90 30.02 14.11
CA ARG A 283 30.00 31.35 13.52
C ARG A 283 31.02 31.32 12.38
N SER A 284 30.69 31.94 11.26
CA SER A 284 31.67 32.62 10.40
C SER A 284 31.07 33.91 9.85
N SER A 285 31.74 35.00 10.17
CA SER A 285 31.46 36.40 9.89
C SER A 285 31.85 36.81 8.46
N SER A 286 31.06 37.69 7.82
CA SER A 286 31.50 38.90 7.10
C SER A 286 30.32 39.70 6.50
N PRO A 287 30.47 41.01 6.24
CA PRO A 287 29.39 42.00 6.40
C PRO A 287 28.73 42.45 5.09
N VAL A 288 27.42 42.73 5.14
CA VAL A 288 26.69 43.45 4.08
C VAL A 288 26.68 44.94 4.39
N LYS A 289 27.23 45.73 3.47
CA LYS A 289 27.17 47.20 3.45
C LYS A 289 25.74 47.66 3.16
N SER A 290 25.31 48.67 3.91
CA SER A 290 24.13 49.48 3.68
C SER A 290 24.25 50.33 2.40
N VAL A 291 23.20 50.35 1.59
CA VAL A 291 22.99 51.40 0.58
C VAL A 291 21.64 52.05 0.84
N LYS A 292 21.70 53.37 0.98
CA LYS A 292 20.61 54.29 1.30
C LYS A 292 19.66 54.49 0.13
N ASN A 293 18.42 54.80 0.49
CA ASN A 293 17.41 55.52 -0.29
C ASN A 293 17.98 56.56 -1.25
N ASN A 294 17.33 56.69 -2.42
CA ASN A 294 16.99 58.02 -2.94
C ASN A 294 15.69 58.00 -3.75
N LYS A 295 14.79 58.90 -3.34
CA LYS A 295 13.63 59.39 -4.08
C LYS A 295 14.07 60.30 -5.22
N THR A 296 13.37 60.25 -6.36
CA THR A 296 13.09 61.40 -7.28
C THR A 296 12.04 60.90 -8.30
N GLU A 297 10.77 61.28 -8.22
CA GLU A 297 10.10 62.48 -8.75
C GLU A 297 10.21 62.76 -10.26
N LYS A 298 9.03 62.83 -10.92
CA LYS A 298 8.66 63.46 -12.22
C LYS A 298 9.27 62.81 -13.48
N LYS A 299 8.54 62.47 -14.53
CA LYS A 299 7.40 63.08 -15.24
C LYS A 299 6.54 62.00 -15.89
#